data_AF-A0A2Z6SPV4-F1
#
_entry.id   AF-A0A2Z6SPV4-F1
#
_cell.length_a   1.000
_cell.length_b   1.000
_cell.length_c   1.000
_cell.angle_alpha   90.00
_cell.angle_beta   90.00
_cell.angle_gamma   90.00
#
_symmetry.space_group_name_H-M   'P 1'
#
loop_
_entity.id
_entity.type
_entity.pdbx_description
1 polymer ?
#
loop_
_entity_poly.entity_id
_entity_poly.type
_entity_poly.pdbx_seq_one_letter_code
_entity_poly.pdbx_strand_id
1 'polypeptide(L)'
;MHLPFQHHAFSKQLKNYSSINDLPPTWIQEYHPINNQWWSNFINLITIDEFLEILTDLSYNKASGPLGITYKDFKHSDPSVLIKLKPLKKFFFLSSLLHLNNIFSHNILQPNNQADLKGQSSFKPLVNIQHVIESANFTNSLSQHKKNRSHLWHAIQDLSKAYDRVNIILLCLTLLRIKMQYTIVDFICQAFTD
;
A
#
# COMPACT_ATOMS: atom_id res chain seq x y z
N MET A 1 5.44 -8.18 -25.51
CA MET A 1 4.24 -8.17 -24.66
C MET A 1 4.17 -6.79 -24.02
N HIS A 2 3.33 -5.90 -24.55
CA HIS A 2 3.16 -4.55 -23.98
C HIS A 2 2.18 -4.66 -22.81
N LEU A 3 2.65 -4.41 -21.59
CA LEU A 3 1.78 -4.33 -20.43
C LEU A 3 0.95 -3.04 -20.52
N PRO A 4 -0.39 -3.10 -20.50
CA PRO A 4 -1.26 -1.92 -20.61
C PRO A 4 -0.91 -0.81 -19.61
N PHE A 5 -0.39 -1.20 -18.45
CA PHE A 5 0.07 -0.29 -17.40
C PHE A 5 1.18 0.67 -17.86
N GLN A 6 2.12 0.23 -18.70
CA GLN A 6 3.28 1.04 -19.09
C GLN A 6 2.89 2.25 -19.95
N HIS A 7 1.86 2.14 -20.79
CA HIS A 7 1.44 3.23 -21.68
C HIS A 7 0.75 4.38 -20.93
N HIS A 8 0.19 4.09 -19.75
CA HIS A 8 -0.51 5.07 -18.90
C HIS A 8 0.37 5.57 -17.75
N ALA A 9 1.28 4.75 -17.21
CA ALA A 9 2.17 5.14 -16.12
C ALA A 9 3.42 5.94 -16.58
N PHE A 10 3.86 5.77 -17.83
CA PHE A 10 5.07 6.44 -18.37
C PHE A 10 4.77 7.52 -19.43
N SER A 11 3.51 7.87 -19.70
CA SER A 11 3.23 8.96 -20.63
C SER A 11 3.78 10.28 -20.06
N LYS A 12 4.72 10.92 -20.77
CA LYS A 12 5.26 12.24 -20.42
C LYS A 12 4.18 13.34 -20.32
N GLN A 13 3.01 13.12 -20.90
CA GLN A 13 1.83 13.94 -20.68
C GLN A 13 1.11 13.45 -19.41
N LEU A 14 1.02 14.33 -18.42
CA LEU A 14 0.07 14.19 -17.32
C LEU A 14 -1.33 14.08 -17.92
N LYS A 15 -1.87 12.87 -17.98
CA LYS A 15 -3.30 12.69 -18.27
C LYS A 15 -4.05 13.18 -17.03
N ASN A 16 -4.80 14.26 -17.20
CA ASN A 16 -5.63 14.82 -16.14
C ASN A 16 -6.88 13.93 -15.98
N TYR A 17 -6.78 12.95 -15.09
CA TYR A 17 -7.96 12.24 -14.59
C TYR A 17 -8.58 13.12 -13.52
N SER A 18 -9.86 13.46 -13.59
CA SER A 18 -10.57 14.22 -12.55
C SER A 18 -11.67 13.40 -11.87
N SER A 19 -12.15 12.36 -12.56
CA SER A 19 -13.18 11.43 -12.09
C SER A 19 -12.90 10.01 -12.58
N ILE A 20 -13.61 9.03 -12.03
CA ILE A 20 -13.54 7.63 -12.48
C ILE A 20 -13.89 7.47 -13.98
N ASN A 21 -14.72 8.37 -14.52
CA ASN A 21 -15.15 8.34 -15.93
C ASN A 21 -14.05 8.79 -16.90
N ASP A 22 -13.02 9.48 -16.39
CA ASP A 22 -11.88 9.93 -17.20
C ASP A 22 -10.84 8.81 -17.37
N LEU A 23 -10.98 7.72 -16.62
CA LEU A 23 -10.06 6.59 -16.66
C LEU A 23 -10.25 5.76 -17.94
N PRO A 24 -9.18 5.11 -18.42
CA PRO A 24 -9.30 4.11 -19.47
C PRO A 24 -10.31 3.03 -19.08
N PRO A 25 -11.10 2.48 -20.02
CA PRO A 25 -12.12 1.47 -19.71
C PRO A 25 -11.57 0.26 -18.95
N THR A 26 -10.33 -0.15 -19.25
CA THR A 26 -9.63 -1.24 -18.56
C THR A 26 -9.34 -0.96 -17.08
N TRP A 27 -9.32 0.32 -16.67
CA TRP A 27 -9.00 0.73 -15.30
C TRP A 27 -10.24 1.04 -14.48
N ILE A 28 -11.37 1.42 -15.09
CA ILE A 28 -12.61 1.76 -14.36
C ILE A 28 -12.98 0.66 -13.34
N GLN A 29 -12.85 -0.60 -13.74
CA GLN A 29 -13.12 -1.77 -12.88
C GLN A 29 -12.22 -1.81 -11.63
N GLU A 30 -10.96 -1.40 -11.75
CA GLU A 30 -10.00 -1.35 -10.65
C GLU A 30 -10.28 -0.23 -9.65
N TYR A 31 -11.19 0.71 -9.95
CA TYR A 31 -11.54 1.80 -9.04
C TYR A 31 -13.00 1.72 -8.57
N HIS A 32 -13.76 0.69 -8.98
CA HIS A 32 -15.13 0.50 -8.52
C HIS A 32 -15.17 0.26 -7.00
N PRO A 33 -16.04 0.97 -6.25
CA PRO A 33 -16.13 0.83 -4.81
C PRO A 33 -16.36 -0.61 -4.37
N ILE A 34 -15.56 -1.08 -3.40
CA ILE A 34 -15.74 -2.41 -2.84
C ILE A 34 -16.84 -2.31 -1.77
N ASN A 35 -17.88 -3.14 -1.89
CA ASN A 35 -19.05 -3.02 -1.03
C ASN A 35 -18.81 -3.67 0.35
N ASN A 36 -18.11 -2.97 1.24
CA ASN A 36 -17.89 -3.41 2.63
C ASN A 36 -18.01 -2.23 3.62
N GLN A 37 -18.32 -2.53 4.88
CA GLN A 37 -18.41 -1.57 5.99
C GLN A 37 -17.09 -1.47 6.77
N TRP A 38 -15.93 -1.52 6.09
CA TRP A 38 -14.62 -1.53 6.75
C TRP A 38 -14.37 -0.34 7.69
N TRP A 39 -14.96 0.81 7.37
CA TRP A 39 -14.76 2.07 8.08
C TRP A 39 -15.82 2.35 9.14
N SER A 40 -16.78 1.45 9.40
CA SER A 40 -17.83 1.67 10.42
C SER A 40 -17.23 1.92 11.81
N ASN A 41 -16.10 1.28 12.11
CA ASN A 41 -15.41 1.38 13.40
C ASN A 41 -14.35 2.49 13.43
N PHE A 42 -13.96 3.04 12.27
CA PHE A 42 -12.87 4.02 12.16
C PHE A 42 -13.26 5.41 12.71
N ILE A 43 -14.56 5.71 12.82
CA ILE A 43 -15.03 6.97 13.42
C ILE A 43 -14.74 7.01 14.93
N ASN A 44 -14.54 5.86 15.57
CA ASN A 44 -14.13 5.84 16.96
C ASN A 44 -12.71 6.43 17.04
N LEU A 45 -12.55 7.52 17.79
CA LEU A 45 -11.23 8.06 18.07
C LEU A 45 -10.34 6.92 18.59
N ILE A 46 -9.18 6.73 17.96
CA ILE A 46 -8.17 5.79 18.45
C ILE A 46 -7.98 6.00 19.96
N THR A 47 -8.10 4.90 20.68
CA THR A 47 -7.97 4.90 22.14
C THR A 47 -6.50 5.13 22.52
N ILE A 48 -6.27 5.58 23.76
CA ILE A 48 -4.89 5.74 24.25
C ILE A 48 -4.20 4.37 24.31
N ASP A 49 -4.95 3.32 24.65
CA ASP A 49 -4.44 1.95 24.76
C ASP A 49 -3.98 1.40 23.40
N GLU A 50 -4.81 1.51 22.36
CA GLU A 50 -4.42 1.14 20.99
C GLU A 50 -3.18 1.92 20.53
N PHE A 51 -3.08 3.19 20.92
CA PHE A 51 -1.92 4.00 20.58
C PHE A 51 -0.65 3.56 21.32
N LEU A 52 -0.75 3.21 22.61
CA LEU A 52 0.37 2.69 23.38
C LEU A 52 0.83 1.33 22.81
N GLU A 53 -0.08 0.47 22.38
CA GLU A 53 0.24 -0.76 21.67
C GLU A 53 1.02 -0.48 20.37
N ILE A 54 0.59 0.49 19.56
CA ILE A 54 1.32 0.91 18.35
C ILE A 54 2.73 1.40 18.70
N LEU A 55 2.88 2.21 19.76
CA LEU A 55 4.20 2.70 20.18
C LEU A 55 5.12 1.57 20.63
N THR A 56 4.57 0.48 21.18
CA THR A 56 5.38 -0.69 21.55
C THR A 56 5.86 -1.50 20.34
N ASP A 57 5.07 -1.56 19.26
CA ASP A 57 5.44 -2.23 18.00
C ASP A 57 6.44 -1.41 17.16
N LEU A 58 6.52 -0.09 17.38
CA LEU A 58 7.44 0.78 16.67
C LEU A 58 8.87 0.66 17.23
N SER A 59 9.84 0.45 16.34
CA SER A 59 11.25 0.35 16.72
C SER A 59 11.76 1.67 17.34
N TYR A 60 12.27 1.62 18.57
CA TYR A 60 12.74 2.78 19.35
C TYR A 60 13.87 3.58 18.69
N ASN A 61 14.62 2.96 17.77
CA ASN A 61 15.83 3.54 17.19
C ASN A 61 15.59 4.32 15.90
N LYS A 62 14.33 4.66 15.56
CA LYS A 62 14.06 5.50 14.39
C LYS A 62 14.48 6.94 14.66
N ALA A 63 15.05 7.57 13.63
CA ALA A 63 15.43 8.97 13.67
C ALA A 63 14.23 9.86 13.97
N SER A 64 14.52 10.97 14.65
CA SER A 64 13.50 11.97 14.95
C SER A 64 13.08 12.73 13.70
N GLY A 65 11.82 13.16 13.66
CA GLY A 65 11.34 14.05 12.60
C GLY A 65 11.86 15.49 12.80
N PRO A 66 11.42 16.45 11.95
CA PRO A 66 11.84 17.85 12.03
C PRO A 66 11.56 18.51 13.40
N LEU A 67 10.60 17.97 14.15
CA LEU A 67 10.22 18.44 15.48
C LEU A 67 11.11 17.92 16.61
N GLY A 68 12.08 17.04 16.33
CA GLY A 68 12.98 16.49 17.36
C GLY A 68 12.34 15.45 18.29
N ILE A 69 11.06 15.11 18.12
CA ILE A 69 10.34 14.10 18.93
C ILE A 69 10.49 12.66 18.41
N THR A 70 11.06 11.80 19.25
CA THR A 70 11.26 10.36 19.00
C THR A 70 10.11 9.50 19.53
N TYR A 71 10.07 8.22 19.14
CA TYR A 71 9.08 7.28 19.69
C TYR A 71 9.30 6.98 21.17
N LYS A 72 10.55 7.04 21.64
CA LYS A 72 10.90 6.88 23.04
C LYS A 72 10.27 7.97 23.91
N ASP A 73 10.23 9.19 23.40
CA ASP A 73 9.63 10.33 24.11
C ASP A 73 8.12 10.12 24.33
N PHE A 74 7.43 9.54 23.34
CA PHE A 74 6.00 9.24 23.50
C PHE A 74 5.73 8.10 24.50
N LYS A 75 6.57 7.06 24.54
CA LYS A 75 6.41 5.94 25.49
C LYS A 75 6.54 6.38 26.95
N HIS A 76 7.37 7.38 27.22
CA HIS A 76 7.58 7.91 28.57
C HIS A 76 6.70 9.14 28.86
N SER A 77 5.87 9.57 27.90
CA SER A 77 4.95 10.69 28.09
C SER A 77 3.74 10.27 28.90
N ASP A 78 3.29 11.16 29.79
CA ASP A 78 2.06 10.97 30.54
C ASP A 78 0.84 10.89 29.58
N PRO A 79 -0.16 10.02 29.84
CA PRO A 79 -1.36 9.92 29.00
C PRO A 79 -2.06 11.26 28.73
N SER A 80 -2.03 12.20 29.68
CA SER A 80 -2.60 13.55 29.50
C SER A 80 -1.87 14.36 28.43
N VAL A 81 -0.57 14.12 28.22
CA VAL A 81 0.23 14.70 27.13
C VAL A 81 -0.14 14.03 25.81
N LEU A 82 -0.29 12.71 25.78
CA LEU A 82 -0.69 11.96 24.59
C LEU A 82 -2.04 12.40 24.05
N ILE A 83 -3.01 12.68 24.93
CA ILE A 83 -4.32 13.23 24.55
C ILE A 83 -4.17 14.57 23.82
N LYS A 84 -3.29 15.45 24.30
CA LYS A 84 -3.03 16.76 23.68
C LYS A 84 -2.29 16.65 22.35
N LEU A 85 -1.56 15.57 22.13
CA LEU A 85 -0.77 15.33 20.91
C LEU A 85 -1.56 14.62 19.80
N LYS A 86 -2.79 14.15 20.08
CA LYS A 86 -3.71 13.59 19.07
C LYS A 86 -3.85 14.41 17.77
N PRO A 87 -3.87 15.77 17.81
CA PRO A 87 -3.97 16.58 16.60
C PRO A 87 -2.72 16.57 15.72
N LEU A 88 -1.59 16.01 16.17
CA LEU A 88 -0.37 16.00 15.37
C LEU A 88 -0.53 15.12 14.13
N LYS A 89 -0.08 15.63 12.98
CA LYS A 89 -0.10 14.90 11.70
C LYS A 89 0.46 13.48 11.83
N LYS A 90 1.60 13.34 12.53
CA LYS A 90 2.27 12.05 12.77
C LYS A 90 1.35 11.02 13.47
N PHE A 91 0.52 11.47 14.41
CA PHE A 91 -0.41 10.62 15.14
C PHE A 91 -1.53 10.11 14.24
N PHE A 92 -2.11 11.00 13.43
CA PHE A 92 -3.16 10.66 12.48
C PHE A 92 -2.67 9.65 11.42
N PHE A 93 -1.45 9.81 10.91
CA PHE A 93 -0.86 8.85 9.98
C PHE A 93 -0.70 7.46 10.60
N LEU A 94 -0.17 7.37 11.83
CA LEU A 94 0.01 6.09 12.51
C LEU A 94 -1.33 5.36 12.73
N SER A 95 -2.37 6.09 13.14
CA SER A 95 -3.71 5.53 13.29
C SER A 95 -4.29 5.05 11.95
N SER A 96 -4.13 5.86 10.89
CA SER A 96 -4.60 5.49 9.55
C SER A 96 -3.90 4.23 9.03
N LEU A 97 -2.58 4.11 9.24
CA LEU A 97 -1.79 2.94 8.85
C LEU A 97 -2.23 1.66 9.58
N LEU A 98 -2.51 1.75 10.89
CA LEU A 98 -2.96 0.58 11.66
C LEU A 98 -4.27 0.02 11.11
N HIS A 99 -5.25 0.88 10.88
CA HIS A 99 -6.55 0.44 10.37
C HIS A 99 -6.44 -0.07 8.93
N LEU A 100 -5.61 0.57 8.09
CA LEU A 100 -5.33 0.06 6.74
C LEU A 100 -4.73 -1.36 6.78
N ASN A 101 -3.81 -1.64 7.72
CA ASN A 101 -3.27 -2.99 7.91
C ASN A 101 -4.35 -4.03 8.26
N ASN A 102 -5.31 -3.68 9.12
CA ASN A 102 -6.44 -4.55 9.43
C ASN A 102 -7.32 -4.77 8.18
N ILE A 103 -7.59 -3.71 7.44
CA ILE A 103 -8.39 -3.74 6.21
C ILE A 103 -7.73 -4.61 5.14
N PHE A 104 -6.41 -4.52 4.96
CA PHE A 104 -5.67 -5.31 3.99
C PHE A 104 -5.64 -6.81 4.28
N SER A 105 -6.00 -7.22 5.51
CA SER A 105 -6.16 -8.63 5.85
C SER A 105 -7.42 -9.26 5.22
N HIS A 106 -8.33 -8.47 4.65
CA HIS A 106 -9.59 -8.94 4.04
C HIS A 106 -9.50 -9.16 2.51
N ASN A 107 -8.34 -9.60 1.98
CA ASN A 107 -8.14 -9.94 0.56
C ASN A 107 -8.44 -8.81 -0.45
N ILE A 108 -8.23 -7.55 -0.05
CA ILE A 108 -8.37 -6.39 -0.95
C ILE A 108 -7.20 -6.30 -1.91
N LEU A 109 -6.02 -6.68 -1.42
CA LEU A 109 -4.79 -6.70 -2.19
C LEU A 109 -4.69 -8.00 -2.98
N GLN A 110 -4.01 -7.95 -4.11
CA GLN A 110 -3.70 -9.15 -4.87
C GLN A 110 -2.82 -10.08 -4.01
N PRO A 111 -3.00 -11.42 -4.09
CA PRO A 111 -2.29 -12.38 -3.23
C PRO A 111 -0.75 -12.34 -3.33
N ASN A 112 -0.24 -11.80 -4.42
CA ASN A 112 1.20 -11.63 -4.67
C ASN A 112 1.77 -10.32 -4.08
N ASN A 113 0.93 -9.43 -3.56
CA ASN A 113 1.39 -8.24 -2.84
C ASN A 113 1.77 -8.63 -1.41
N GLN A 114 3.06 -8.64 -1.11
CA GLN A 114 3.59 -9.19 0.15
C GLN A 114 4.63 -8.27 0.83
N ALA A 115 4.90 -7.12 0.24
CA ALA A 115 5.80 -6.12 0.81
C ALA A 115 5.04 -5.25 1.82
N ASP A 116 5.65 -5.01 2.98
CA ASP A 116 5.17 -4.08 4.01
C ASP A 116 3.76 -4.40 4.57
N LEU A 117 3.32 -5.65 4.47
CA LEU A 117 2.07 -6.14 5.05
C LEU A 117 2.32 -6.97 6.31
N LYS A 118 1.47 -6.79 7.32
CA LYS A 118 1.56 -7.54 8.58
C LYS A 118 1.51 -9.05 8.32
N GLY A 119 2.51 -9.77 8.82
CA GLY A 119 2.59 -11.23 8.70
C GLY A 119 3.00 -11.75 7.31
N GLN A 120 3.31 -10.87 6.35
CA GLN A 120 3.81 -11.26 5.03
C GLN A 120 5.33 -11.13 4.95
N SER A 121 5.93 -11.83 3.99
CA SER A 121 7.37 -11.81 3.76
C SER A 121 7.66 -11.56 2.28
N SER A 122 8.59 -10.65 2.00
CA SER A 122 9.15 -10.44 0.65
C SER A 122 9.94 -11.65 0.12
N PHE A 123 10.23 -12.64 0.97
CA PHE A 123 10.88 -13.88 0.56
C PHE A 123 9.92 -14.84 -0.16
N LYS A 124 8.63 -14.82 0.19
CA LYS A 124 7.63 -15.75 -0.34
C LYS A 124 7.39 -15.59 -1.86
N PRO A 125 7.34 -14.37 -2.45
CA PRO A 125 7.28 -14.23 -3.91
C PRO A 125 8.55 -14.73 -4.60
N LEU A 126 9.73 -14.56 -3.98
CA LEU A 126 10.99 -15.08 -4.51
C LEU A 126 10.99 -16.62 -4.57
N VAL A 127 10.53 -17.27 -3.51
CA VAL A 127 10.35 -18.74 -3.47
C VAL A 127 9.36 -19.21 -4.53
N ASN A 128 8.24 -18.50 -4.70
CA ASN A 128 7.26 -18.84 -5.74
C ASN A 128 7.87 -18.75 -7.15
N ILE A 129 8.65 -17.69 -7.43
CA ILE A 129 9.37 -17.55 -8.71
C ILE A 129 10.36 -18.70 -8.91
N GLN A 130 11.11 -19.05 -7.85
CA GLN A 130 12.05 -20.16 -7.89
C GLN A 130 11.37 -21.50 -8.22
N HIS A 131 10.23 -21.80 -7.59
CA HIS A 131 9.46 -23.01 -7.90
C HIS A 131 8.91 -23.03 -9.33
N VAL A 132 8.49 -21.88 -9.87
CA VAL A 132 8.06 -21.78 -11.28
C VAL A 132 9.23 -22.08 -12.23
N ILE A 133 10.43 -21.58 -11.92
CA ILE A 133 11.66 -21.87 -12.69
C ILE A 133 11.99 -23.36 -12.64
N GLU A 134 12.00 -23.95 -11.44
CA GLU A 134 12.28 -25.38 -11.24
C GLU A 134 11.26 -26.26 -11.96
N SER A 135 9.97 -25.93 -11.87
CA SER A 135 8.89 -26.64 -12.56
C SER A 135 9.07 -26.60 -14.07
N ALA A 136 9.35 -25.42 -14.64
CA ALA A 136 9.58 -25.30 -16.08
C ALA A 136 10.82 -26.11 -16.53
N ASN A 137 11.91 -26.07 -15.75
CA ASN A 137 13.11 -26.84 -16.02
C ASN A 137 12.86 -28.35 -15.97
N PHE A 138 12.09 -28.82 -14.99
CA PHE A 138 11.70 -30.23 -14.86
C PHE A 138 10.84 -30.69 -16.04
N THR A 139 9.83 -29.92 -16.45
CA THR A 139 9.00 -30.26 -17.63
C THR A 139 9.85 -30.29 -18.91
N ASN A 140 10.84 -29.39 -19.01
CA ASN A 140 11.73 -29.31 -20.16
C ASN A 140 12.75 -30.46 -20.22
N SER A 141 13.13 -31.06 -19.08
CA SER A 141 14.01 -32.24 -19.03
C SER A 141 13.31 -33.52 -19.48
N LEU A 142 11.99 -33.64 -19.23
CA LEU A 142 11.16 -34.76 -19.68
C LEU A 142 10.74 -34.66 -21.16
N SER A 143 10.89 -33.48 -21.77
CA SER A 143 10.47 -33.23 -23.14
C SER A 143 11.46 -33.84 -24.14
N GLN A 144 11.08 -34.95 -24.79
CA GLN A 144 11.91 -35.64 -25.79
C GLN A 144 12.21 -34.78 -27.04
N HIS A 145 11.27 -33.90 -27.42
CA HIS A 145 11.42 -33.01 -28.56
C HIS A 145 11.58 -31.56 -28.12
N LYS A 146 12.62 -30.90 -28.65
CA LYS A 146 12.98 -29.49 -28.36
C LYS A 146 11.84 -28.50 -28.64
N LYS A 147 10.91 -28.83 -29.55
CA LYS A 147 9.70 -28.04 -29.87
C LYS A 147 8.66 -28.00 -28.73
N ASN A 148 8.67 -28.98 -27.82
CA ASN A 148 7.69 -29.07 -26.72
C ASN A 148 8.18 -28.41 -25.43
N ARG A 149 9.37 -27.78 -25.45
CA ARG A 149 9.89 -27.09 -24.27
C ARG A 149 9.10 -25.81 -24.00
N SER A 150 8.67 -25.65 -22.76
CA SER A 150 8.06 -24.42 -22.27
C SER A 150 9.10 -23.31 -22.23
N HIS A 151 8.74 -22.15 -22.78
CA HIS A 151 9.57 -20.95 -22.71
C HIS A 151 9.03 -20.09 -21.56
N LEU A 152 9.84 -19.95 -20.50
CA LEU A 152 9.52 -19.10 -19.37
C LEU A 152 10.16 -17.72 -19.57
N TRP A 153 9.32 -16.69 -19.64
CA TRP A 153 9.75 -15.30 -19.78
C TRP A 153 9.43 -14.54 -18.49
N HIS A 154 10.43 -13.87 -17.92
CA HIS A 154 10.24 -13.00 -16.76
C HIS A 154 10.29 -11.54 -17.19
N ALA A 155 9.25 -10.78 -16.83
CA ALA A 155 9.26 -9.33 -16.96
C ALA A 155 9.58 -8.73 -15.59
N ILE A 156 10.62 -7.90 -15.52
CA ILE A 156 10.99 -7.14 -14.32
C ILE A 156 10.64 -5.69 -14.59
N GLN A 157 9.97 -5.05 -13.63
CA GLN A 157 9.59 -3.65 -13.71
C GLN A 157 9.98 -2.94 -12.42
N ASP A 158 10.60 -1.78 -12.56
CA ASP A 158 10.92 -0.88 -11.45
C ASP A 158 10.21 0.47 -11.64
N LEU A 159 9.85 1.12 -10.53
CA LEU A 159 9.22 2.43 -10.50
C LEU A 159 10.20 3.46 -9.94
N SER A 160 10.82 4.21 -10.84
CA SER A 160 11.71 5.31 -10.44
C SER A 160 10.94 6.36 -9.64
N LYS A 161 11.41 6.63 -8.41
CA LYS A 161 10.86 7.64 -7.50
C LYS A 161 9.35 7.49 -7.28
N ALA A 162 8.93 6.29 -6.89
CA ALA A 162 7.53 5.92 -6.74
C ALA A 162 6.72 6.93 -5.90
N TYR A 163 7.31 7.45 -4.80
CA TYR A 163 6.65 8.43 -3.93
C TYR A 163 6.58 9.84 -4.52
N ASP A 164 7.64 10.30 -5.21
CA ASP A 164 7.66 11.63 -5.85
C ASP A 164 6.71 11.73 -7.05
N ARG A 165 6.29 10.59 -7.61
CA ARG A 165 5.50 10.51 -8.86
C ARG A 165 4.09 9.99 -8.64
N VAL A 166 3.61 9.93 -7.39
CA VAL A 166 2.25 9.50 -7.09
C VAL A 166 1.26 10.46 -7.76
N ASN A 167 0.32 9.91 -8.54
CA ASN A 167 -0.80 10.69 -9.05
C ASN A 167 -1.85 10.83 -7.94
N ILE A 168 -2.00 12.05 -7.41
CA ILE A 168 -2.88 12.35 -6.27
C ILE A 168 -4.34 11.99 -6.55
N ILE A 169 -4.79 12.15 -7.80
CA ILE A 169 -6.18 11.86 -8.15
C ILE A 169 -6.42 10.36 -8.19
N LEU A 170 -5.48 9.59 -8.74
CA LEU A 170 -5.54 8.12 -8.66
C LEU A 170 -5.46 7.63 -7.21
N LEU A 171 -4.62 8.25 -6.37
CA LEU A 171 -4.57 7.96 -4.93
C LEU A 171 -5.92 8.26 -4.26
N CYS A 172 -6.54 9.40 -4.55
CA CYS A 172 -7.86 9.74 -4.02
C CYS A 172 -8.91 8.70 -4.44
N LEU A 173 -8.93 8.31 -5.72
CA LEU A 173 -9.86 7.30 -6.22
C LEU A 173 -9.62 5.92 -5.58
N THR A 174 -8.39 5.50 -5.28
CA THR A 174 -8.13 4.22 -4.58
C THR A 174 -8.57 4.25 -3.12
N LEU A 175 -8.45 5.38 -2.43
CA LEU A 175 -8.92 5.51 -1.05
C LEU A 175 -10.46 5.56 -0.98
N LEU A 176 -11.10 6.21 -1.96
CA LEU A 176 -12.56 6.20 -2.11
C LEU A 176 -13.09 4.81 -2.51
N ARG A 177 -12.32 4.04 -3.29
CA ARG A 177 -12.64 2.64 -3.64
C ARG A 177 -12.88 1.80 -2.39
N ILE A 178 -12.08 2.02 -1.34
CA ILE A 178 -12.24 1.31 -0.07
C ILE A 178 -13.24 1.98 0.88
N LYS A 179 -14.00 2.98 0.44
CA LYS A 179 -14.97 3.77 1.22
C LYS A 179 -14.37 4.50 2.43
N MET A 180 -13.10 4.92 2.33
CA MET A 180 -12.49 5.79 3.33
C MET A 180 -13.23 7.14 3.36
N GLN A 181 -13.39 7.74 4.54
CA GLN A 181 -14.08 9.02 4.68
C GLN A 181 -13.28 10.15 4.02
N TYR A 182 -13.99 11.08 3.38
CA TYR A 182 -13.38 12.18 2.63
C TYR A 182 -12.36 12.99 3.43
N THR A 183 -12.62 13.27 4.72
CA THR A 183 -11.70 14.00 5.59
C THR A 183 -10.34 13.32 5.73
N ILE A 184 -10.32 11.98 5.80
CA ILE A 184 -9.09 11.19 5.89
C ILE A 184 -8.41 11.12 4.53
N VAL A 185 -9.19 10.94 3.46
CA VAL A 185 -8.69 10.92 2.07
C VAL A 185 -7.97 12.22 1.75
N ASP A 186 -8.59 13.36 2.04
CA ASP A 186 -8.04 14.70 1.84
C ASP A 186 -6.75 14.89 2.64
N PHE A 187 -6.74 14.50 3.92
CA PHE A 187 -5.55 14.53 4.75
C PHE A 187 -4.38 13.71 4.19
N ILE A 188 -4.65 12.47 3.74
CA ILE A 188 -3.62 11.62 3.14
C ILE A 188 -3.12 12.21 1.82
N CYS A 189 -4.02 12.73 0.98
CA CYS A 189 -3.64 13.33 -0.29
C CYS A 189 -2.76 14.57 -0.10
N GLN A 190 -3.06 15.40 0.91
CA GLN A 190 -2.25 16.58 1.25
C GLN A 190 -0.81 16.22 1.64
N ALA A 191 -0.56 15.01 2.13
CA ALA A 191 0.78 14.51 2.46
C ALA A 191 1.74 14.47 1.27
N PHE A 192 1.21 14.45 0.05
CA PHE A 192 1.96 14.32 -1.20
C PHE A 192 1.92 15.60 -2.05
N THR A 193 1.32 16.69 -1.54
CA THR A 193 1.21 17.98 -2.24
C THR A 193 2.06 19.08 -1.61
N ASP A 194 2.84 18.77 -0.58
CA ASP A 194 3.81 19.66 0.08
C ASP A 194 5.13 19.78 -0.73
#